data_AF-A0AAU9E9A0-F1
#
_entry.id   AF-A0AAU9E9A0-F1
#
_cell.length_a   1.000
_cell.length_b   1.000
_cell.length_c   1.000
_cell.angle_alpha   90.00
_cell.angle_beta   90.00
_cell.angle_gamma   90.00
#
_symmetry.space_group_name_H-M   'P 1'
#
loop_
_entity.id
_entity.type
_entity.pdbx_description
1 polymer ?
#
loop_
_entity_poly.entity_id
_entity_poly.type
_entity_poly.pdbx_seq_one_letter_code
_entity_poly.pdbx_strand_id
1 'polypeptide(L)'
;MLSIGFIFKNSWEILKKNSFFYLSFSVLALLLGGIYSLFFVGNFNQLYKLYSLLVLHKYIPQTNHSLSVIIITSIAVLMYFILSIMLIQGTVKILDGQTITKDNIKPLFSSSLKVCIPFIIVSLICSLLTTIGLILLIIPGIIISIALFLSTYYVATRDKGIIESLKLSYEKTKGEKMSLIIPFLSISFVLMVPYWIFKFSLTHFNIGLILLSLSIYLFSILYTNICSINLQYFIANKEDKREEINNFVPKELI
;
A
#
# COMPACT_ATOMS: atom_id res chain seq x y z
N MET A 1 18.87 9.67 16.55
CA MET A 1 17.49 9.29 16.18
C MET A 1 17.04 10.20 15.04
N LEU A 2 16.50 9.64 13.97
CA LEU A 2 15.85 10.44 12.91
C LEU A 2 14.59 11.10 13.50
N SER A 3 14.51 12.43 13.45
CA SER A 3 13.30 13.15 13.85
C SER A 3 12.15 12.79 12.91
N ILE A 4 10.99 12.44 13.46
CA ILE A 4 9.76 12.15 12.71
C ILE A 4 9.42 13.32 11.78
N GLY A 5 9.62 14.56 12.25
CA GLY A 5 9.39 15.75 11.45
C GLY A 5 10.31 15.85 10.23
N PHE A 6 11.55 15.37 10.34
CA PHE A 6 12.50 15.34 9.22
C PHE A 6 12.10 14.31 8.17
N ILE A 7 11.72 13.10 8.60
CA ILE A 7 11.22 12.05 7.70
C ILE A 7 9.97 12.54 6.96
N PHE A 8 9.01 13.10 7.68
CA PHE A 8 7.78 13.60 7.08
C PHE A 8 8.04 14.74 6.10
N LYS A 9 8.88 15.72 6.48
CA LYS A 9 9.25 16.84 5.61
C LYS A 9 9.89 16.34 4.31
N ASN A 10 10.84 15.42 4.39
CA ASN A 10 11.53 14.92 3.19
C ASN A 10 10.61 14.11 2.29
N SER A 11 9.80 13.22 2.86
CA SER A 11 8.81 12.46 2.10
C SER A 11 7.78 13.37 1.42
N TRP A 12 7.37 14.44 2.10
CA TRP A 12 6.48 15.45 1.56
C TRP A 12 7.10 16.23 0.39
N GLU A 13 8.37 16.62 0.50
CA GLU A 13 9.09 17.29 -0.59
C GLU A 13 9.29 16.37 -1.81
N ILE A 14 9.58 15.07 -1.59
CA ILE A 14 9.65 14.08 -2.68
C ILE A 14 8.30 13.92 -3.38
N LEU A 15 7.20 13.84 -2.60
CA LEU A 15 5.84 13.76 -3.12
C LEU A 15 5.48 14.99 -3.94
N LYS A 16 5.79 16.20 -3.46
CA LYS A 16 5.55 17.45 -4.18
C LYS A 16 6.30 17.51 -5.49
N LYS A 17 7.62 17.26 -5.45
CA LYS A 17 8.51 17.33 -6.62
C LYS A 17 8.10 16.35 -7.72
N ASN A 18 7.59 15.18 -7.33
CA ASN A 18 7.17 14.12 -8.25
C ASN A 18 5.65 13.90 -8.24
N SER A 19 4.88 14.96 -7.96
CA SER A 19 3.44 14.88 -7.74
C SER A 19 2.69 14.23 -8.91
N PHE A 20 3.09 14.53 -10.15
CA PHE A 20 2.48 13.93 -11.33
C PHE A 20 2.59 12.39 -11.34
N PHE A 21 3.74 11.83 -10.96
CA PHE A 21 3.94 10.38 -10.89
C PHE A 21 2.99 9.77 -9.84
N TYR A 22 3.05 10.25 -8.60
CA TYR A 22 2.22 9.71 -7.53
C TYR A 22 0.72 9.92 -7.76
N LEU A 23 0.32 11.06 -8.33
CA LEU A 23 -1.07 11.36 -8.64
C LEU A 23 -1.61 10.48 -9.77
N SER A 24 -0.82 10.25 -10.83
CA SER A 24 -1.22 9.36 -11.93
C SER A 24 -1.46 7.93 -11.45
N PHE A 25 -0.55 7.39 -10.62
CA PHE A 25 -0.73 6.07 -10.02
C PHE A 25 -1.91 6.02 -9.05
N SER A 26 -2.13 7.11 -8.30
CA SER A 26 -3.27 7.20 -7.39
C SER A 26 -4.59 7.19 -8.14
N VAL A 27 -4.71 7.93 -9.24
CA VAL A 27 -5.91 7.92 -10.10
C VAL A 27 -6.14 6.54 -10.71
N LEU A 28 -5.10 5.87 -11.21
CA LEU A 28 -5.23 4.51 -11.75
C LEU A 28 -5.70 3.52 -10.70
N ALA A 29 -5.10 3.55 -9.50
CA ALA A 29 -5.50 2.68 -8.41
C ALA A 29 -6.93 2.99 -7.92
N LEU A 30 -7.38 4.24 -7.98
CA LEU A 30 -8.77 4.61 -7.71
C LEU A 30 -9.75 4.07 -8.73
N LEU A 31 -9.41 4.15 -10.02
CA LEU A 31 -10.25 3.59 -11.07
C LEU A 31 -10.41 2.08 -10.88
N LEU A 32 -9.32 1.37 -10.57
CA LEU A 32 -9.35 -0.07 -10.29
C LEU A 32 -10.12 -0.41 -9.02
N GLY A 33 -9.94 0.37 -7.95
CA GLY A 33 -10.70 0.23 -6.71
C GLY A 33 -12.19 0.54 -6.89
N GLY A 34 -12.51 1.54 -7.70
CA GLY A 34 -13.87 1.90 -8.12
C GLY A 34 -14.52 0.75 -8.88
N ILE A 35 -13.85 0.21 -9.90
CA ILE A 35 -14.28 -0.98 -10.65
C ILE A 35 -14.52 -2.13 -9.68
N TYR A 36 -13.54 -2.48 -8.85
CA TYR A 36 -13.70 -3.53 -7.86
C TYR A 36 -14.93 -3.28 -6.98
N SER A 37 -15.13 -2.05 -6.50
CA SER A 37 -16.27 -1.75 -5.64
C SER A 37 -17.61 -1.81 -6.36
N LEU A 38 -17.71 -1.39 -7.62
CA LEU A 38 -18.95 -1.53 -8.39
C LEU A 38 -19.34 -3.01 -8.54
N PHE A 39 -18.35 -3.87 -8.79
CA PHE A 39 -18.58 -5.31 -8.93
C PHE A 39 -18.72 -6.05 -7.59
N PHE A 40 -18.04 -5.62 -6.54
CA PHE A 40 -18.04 -6.32 -5.25
C PHE A 40 -19.13 -5.77 -4.30
N VAL A 41 -19.24 -4.45 -4.17
CA VAL A 41 -20.24 -3.76 -3.33
C VAL A 41 -21.63 -3.79 -3.98
N GLY A 42 -21.71 -3.66 -5.31
CA GLY A 42 -22.96 -3.86 -6.05
C GLY A 42 -23.57 -5.25 -5.82
N ASN A 43 -22.72 -6.26 -5.63
CA ASN A 43 -23.13 -7.61 -5.25
C ASN A 43 -23.32 -7.79 -3.72
N PHE A 44 -22.66 -7.02 -2.87
CA PHE A 44 -22.90 -7.05 -1.42
C PHE A 44 -24.28 -6.51 -1.01
N ASN A 45 -24.84 -5.57 -1.78
CA ASN A 45 -26.26 -5.19 -1.64
C ASN A 45 -27.20 -6.40 -1.86
N GLN A 46 -26.75 -7.44 -2.56
CA GLN A 46 -27.47 -8.71 -2.71
C GLN A 46 -27.24 -9.66 -1.52
N LEU A 47 -26.07 -9.64 -0.87
CA LEU A 47 -25.79 -10.35 0.39
C LEU A 47 -26.55 -9.75 1.59
N TYR A 48 -26.67 -8.42 1.66
CA TYR A 48 -27.54 -7.75 2.63
C TYR A 48 -29.01 -8.10 2.36
N LYS A 49 -29.39 -8.24 1.08
CA LYS A 49 -30.67 -8.83 0.67
C LYS A 49 -30.80 -10.31 1.05
N LEU A 50 -29.72 -11.10 1.02
CA LEU A 50 -29.66 -12.51 1.42
C LEU A 50 -29.89 -12.67 2.94
N TYR A 51 -29.32 -11.78 3.74
CA TYR A 51 -29.59 -11.67 5.16
C TYR A 51 -31.05 -11.27 5.43
N SER A 52 -31.63 -10.36 4.63
CA SER A 52 -33.07 -10.07 4.69
C SER A 52 -33.98 -11.17 4.10
N LEU A 53 -33.45 -12.04 3.22
CA LEU A 53 -34.15 -13.18 2.59
C LEU A 53 -34.29 -14.38 3.54
N LEU A 54 -33.38 -14.55 4.50
CA LEU A 54 -33.55 -15.49 5.62
C LEU A 54 -34.71 -15.09 6.54
N VAL A 55 -35.13 -13.82 6.50
CA VAL A 55 -36.21 -13.26 7.34
C VAL A 55 -37.55 -13.17 6.59
N LEU A 56 -37.59 -13.07 5.25
CA LEU A 56 -38.83 -13.20 4.44
C LEU A 56 -38.55 -13.84 3.07
N HIS A 57 -38.80 -15.14 2.97
CA HIS A 57 -38.57 -15.96 1.77
C HIS A 57 -39.74 -15.87 0.78
N LYS A 58 -39.81 -14.80 -0.02
CA LYS A 58 -40.58 -14.84 -1.29
C LYS A 58 -40.18 -13.70 -2.22
N TYR A 59 -39.72 -14.05 -3.42
CA TYR A 59 -39.38 -13.18 -4.57
C TYR A 59 -38.05 -12.44 -4.54
N ILE A 60 -36.92 -13.13 -4.79
CA ILE A 60 -35.74 -12.49 -5.42
C ILE A 60 -35.05 -13.49 -6.39
N PRO A 61 -34.68 -13.08 -7.62
CA PRO A 61 -33.97 -13.93 -8.59
C PRO A 61 -32.55 -14.29 -8.09
N GLN A 62 -32.17 -15.56 -8.23
CA GLN A 62 -30.79 -16.03 -8.07
C GLN A 62 -29.91 -15.35 -9.13
N THR A 63 -29.15 -14.35 -8.72
CA THR A 63 -28.04 -13.85 -9.52
C THR A 63 -26.88 -14.83 -9.38
N ASN A 64 -26.71 -15.68 -10.38
CA ASN A 64 -25.48 -16.43 -10.56
C ASN A 64 -24.31 -15.44 -10.51
N HIS A 65 -23.32 -15.65 -9.64
CA HIS A 65 -22.03 -14.97 -9.79
C HIS A 65 -21.53 -15.28 -11.20
N SER A 66 -21.75 -14.35 -12.12
CA SER A 66 -21.40 -14.59 -13.52
C SER A 66 -19.87 -14.70 -13.57
N LEU A 67 -19.39 -15.68 -14.33
CA LEU A 67 -17.95 -15.91 -14.54
C LEU A 67 -17.21 -14.60 -14.91
N SER A 68 -17.90 -13.67 -15.58
CA SER A 68 -17.39 -12.34 -15.89
C SER A 68 -17.01 -11.51 -14.66
N VAL A 69 -17.75 -11.56 -13.56
CA VAL A 69 -17.43 -10.83 -12.32
C VAL A 69 -16.13 -11.35 -11.71
N ILE A 70 -15.97 -12.68 -11.65
CA ILE A 70 -14.76 -13.31 -11.11
C ILE A 70 -13.54 -12.93 -11.95
N ILE A 71 -13.67 -12.98 -13.28
CA ILE A 71 -12.59 -12.62 -14.20
C ILE A 71 -12.20 -11.15 -14.04
N ILE A 72 -13.17 -10.22 -14.07
CA ILE A 72 -12.90 -8.77 -13.96
C ILE A 72 -12.27 -8.43 -12.61
N THR A 73 -12.79 -8.98 -11.52
CA THR A 73 -12.24 -8.73 -10.17
C THR A 73 -10.84 -9.29 -10.01
N SER A 74 -10.56 -10.48 -10.54
CA SER A 74 -9.22 -11.08 -10.54
C SER A 74 -8.22 -10.21 -11.30
N ILE A 75 -8.61 -9.70 -12.48
CA ILE A 75 -7.78 -8.78 -13.28
C ILE A 75 -7.53 -7.48 -12.50
N ALA A 76 -8.54 -6.90 -11.87
CA ALA A 76 -8.40 -5.67 -11.09
C ALA A 76 -7.44 -5.84 -9.90
N VAL A 77 -7.52 -6.98 -9.20
CA VAL A 77 -6.61 -7.31 -8.08
C VAL A 77 -5.17 -7.49 -8.57
N LEU A 78 -4.97 -8.23 -9.67
CA LEU A 78 -3.63 -8.39 -10.26
C LEU A 78 -3.04 -7.04 -10.69
N MET A 79 -3.84 -6.19 -11.31
CA MET A 79 -3.41 -4.86 -11.71
C MET A 79 -3.05 -3.99 -10.50
N TYR A 80 -3.79 -4.08 -9.40
CA TYR A 80 -3.47 -3.39 -8.15
C TYR A 80 -2.09 -3.79 -7.62
N PHE A 81 -1.76 -5.09 -7.59
CA PHE A 81 -0.43 -5.55 -7.19
C PHE A 81 0.67 -5.03 -8.10
N ILE A 82 0.47 -5.04 -9.42
CA ILE A 82 1.45 -4.52 -10.38
C ILE A 82 1.69 -3.02 -10.15
N LEU A 83 0.63 -2.23 -9.95
CA LEU A 83 0.77 -0.79 -9.65
C LEU A 83 1.50 -0.56 -8.32
N SER A 84 1.26 -1.38 -7.31
CA SER A 84 1.98 -1.32 -6.03
C SER A 84 3.48 -1.54 -6.20
N ILE A 85 3.86 -2.55 -6.99
CA ILE A 85 5.27 -2.84 -7.30
C ILE A 85 5.90 -1.69 -8.10
N MET A 86 5.19 -1.17 -9.11
CA MET A 86 5.67 -0.04 -9.92
C MET A 86 5.88 1.21 -9.06
N LEU A 87 5.01 1.48 -8.09
CA LEU A 87 5.19 2.57 -7.14
C LEU A 87 6.46 2.37 -6.32
N ILE A 88 6.67 1.18 -5.77
CA ILE A 88 7.88 0.86 -5.00
C ILE A 88 9.15 1.04 -5.85
N GLN A 89 9.21 0.43 -7.04
CA GLN A 89 10.35 0.53 -7.96
C GLN A 89 10.57 1.95 -8.46
N GLY A 90 9.49 2.69 -8.75
CA GLY A 90 9.54 4.08 -9.19
C GLY A 90 10.06 5.01 -8.10
N THR A 91 9.63 4.83 -6.86
CA THR A 91 10.15 5.59 -5.72
C THR A 91 11.65 5.35 -5.54
N VAL A 92 12.13 4.11 -5.64
CA VAL A 92 13.58 3.84 -5.58
C VAL A 92 14.34 4.58 -6.67
N LYS A 93 13.86 4.51 -7.92
CA LYS A 93 14.48 5.23 -9.04
C LYS A 93 14.51 6.75 -8.80
N ILE A 94 13.45 7.33 -8.25
CA ILE A 94 13.38 8.75 -7.89
C ILE A 94 14.38 9.08 -6.78
N LEU A 95 14.53 8.20 -5.78
CA LEU A 95 15.51 8.35 -4.71
C LEU A 95 16.95 8.22 -5.23
N ASP A 96 17.17 7.40 -6.25
CA ASP A 96 18.44 7.30 -6.99
C ASP A 96 18.64 8.46 -8.00
N GLY A 97 17.79 9.49 -7.98
CA GLY A 97 17.91 10.70 -8.80
C GLY A 97 17.38 10.58 -10.23
N GLN A 98 16.74 9.46 -10.59
CA GLN A 98 16.17 9.27 -11.93
C GLN A 98 14.78 9.91 -12.02
N THR A 99 14.48 10.54 -13.15
CA THR A 99 13.13 11.02 -13.46
C THR A 99 12.31 9.92 -14.13
N ILE A 100 11.07 9.76 -13.69
CA ILE A 100 10.14 8.82 -14.34
C ILE A 100 9.47 9.53 -15.50
N THR A 101 10.02 9.35 -16.70
CA THR A 101 9.43 9.81 -17.96
C THR A 101 8.55 8.72 -18.59
N LYS A 102 7.79 9.06 -19.64
CA LYS A 102 6.94 8.11 -20.37
C LYS A 102 7.73 6.91 -20.90
N ASP A 103 8.98 7.12 -21.30
CA ASP A 103 9.84 6.07 -21.85
C ASP A 103 10.23 5.02 -20.79
N ASN A 104 10.26 5.43 -19.52
CA ASN A 104 10.63 4.58 -18.39
C ASN A 104 9.45 3.77 -17.83
N ILE A 105 8.20 4.06 -18.23
CA ILE A 105 7.00 3.38 -17.71
C ILE A 105 6.93 1.93 -18.21
N LYS A 106 7.16 1.69 -19.52
CA LYS A 106 7.13 0.34 -20.11
C LYS A 106 8.17 -0.62 -19.46
N PRO A 107 9.45 -0.23 -19.30
CA PRO A 107 10.41 -1.10 -18.62
C PRO A 107 10.08 -1.28 -17.13
N LEU A 108 9.50 -0.27 -16.46
CA LEU A 108 9.03 -0.40 -15.08
C LEU A 108 7.90 -1.43 -14.95
N PHE A 109 6.91 -1.38 -15.85
CA PHE A 109 5.81 -2.33 -15.90
C PHE A 109 6.31 -3.75 -16.17
N SER A 110 7.22 -3.90 -17.14
CA SER A 110 7.81 -5.20 -17.49
C SER A 110 8.61 -5.80 -16.32
N SER A 111 9.37 -4.97 -15.61
CA SER A 111 10.08 -5.36 -14.39
C SER A 111 9.09 -5.78 -13.28
N SER A 112 8.00 -5.03 -13.13
CA SER A 112 6.97 -5.30 -12.12
C SER A 112 6.22 -6.60 -12.38
N LEU A 113 5.98 -6.95 -13.65
CA LEU A 113 5.37 -8.23 -14.02
C LEU A 113 6.23 -9.44 -13.61
N LYS A 114 7.56 -9.34 -13.74
CA LYS A 114 8.49 -10.44 -13.39
C LYS A 114 8.42 -10.79 -11.91
N VAL A 115 8.29 -9.79 -11.04
CA VAL A 115 8.26 -9.96 -9.59
C VAL A 115 6.84 -10.02 -9.02
N CYS A 116 5.80 -9.99 -9.85
CA CYS A 116 4.40 -9.96 -9.40
C CYS A 116 4.03 -11.20 -8.57
N ILE A 117 4.35 -12.39 -9.05
CA ILE A 117 4.06 -13.65 -8.34
C ILE A 117 4.79 -13.73 -6.98
N PRO A 118 6.12 -13.55 -6.88
CA PRO A 118 6.79 -13.58 -5.58
C PRO A 118 6.30 -12.45 -4.65
N PHE A 119 5.92 -11.29 -5.20
CA PHE A 119 5.36 -10.20 -4.41
C PHE A 119 3.99 -10.56 -3.81
N ILE A 120 3.11 -11.20 -4.58
CA ILE A 120 1.81 -11.69 -4.08
C ILE A 120 2.02 -12.72 -2.98
N ILE A 121 2.94 -13.68 -3.18
CA ILE A 121 3.20 -14.73 -2.18
C ILE A 121 3.76 -14.13 -0.89
N VAL A 122 4.73 -13.22 -0.98
CA VAL A 122 5.25 -12.50 0.21
C VAL A 122 4.15 -11.68 0.87
N SER A 123 3.33 -10.98 0.11
CA SER A 123 2.21 -10.20 0.65
C SER A 123 1.21 -11.07 1.41
N LEU A 124 0.90 -12.27 0.90
CA LEU A 124 0.03 -13.24 1.57
C LEU A 124 0.65 -13.81 2.84
N ILE A 125 1.95 -14.15 2.81
CA ILE A 125 2.66 -14.62 4.02
C ILE A 125 2.68 -13.51 5.08
N CYS A 126 3.03 -12.28 4.70
CA CYS A 126 3.05 -11.14 5.59
C CYS A 126 1.68 -10.83 6.19
N SER A 127 0.60 -10.91 5.39
CA SER A 127 -0.76 -10.64 5.86
C SER A 127 -1.25 -11.73 6.81
N LEU A 128 -0.96 -13.00 6.54
CA LEU A 128 -1.29 -14.12 7.42
C LEU A 128 -0.54 -14.01 8.76
N LEU A 129 0.78 -13.83 8.73
CA LEU A 129 1.59 -13.71 9.95
C LEU A 129 1.20 -12.49 10.78
N THR A 130 0.93 -11.36 10.12
CA THR A 130 0.42 -10.16 10.79
C THR A 130 -0.95 -10.43 11.44
N THR A 131 -1.87 -11.05 10.71
CA THR A 131 -3.22 -11.34 11.21
C THR A 131 -3.18 -12.29 12.40
N ILE A 132 -2.42 -13.38 12.31
CA ILE A 132 -2.20 -14.31 13.42
C ILE A 132 -1.58 -13.59 14.60
N GLY A 133 -0.57 -12.76 14.37
CA GLY A 133 0.07 -11.96 15.40
C GLY A 133 -0.93 -11.04 16.12
N LEU A 134 -1.76 -10.31 15.37
CA LEU A 134 -2.78 -9.40 15.92
C LEU A 134 -3.88 -10.14 16.67
N ILE A 135 -4.30 -11.32 16.19
CA ILE A 135 -5.30 -12.18 16.84
C ILE A 135 -4.78 -12.69 18.18
N LEU A 136 -3.52 -13.15 18.22
CA LEU A 136 -2.90 -13.63 19.47
C LEU A 136 -2.75 -12.48 20.46
N LEU A 137 -2.09 -11.38 20.05
CA LEU A 137 -1.79 -10.22 20.89
C LEU A 137 -1.47 -9.00 19.99
N ILE A 138 -2.11 -7.86 20.24
CA ILE A 138 -1.97 -6.64 19.40
C ILE A 138 -0.50 -6.21 19.24
N ILE A 139 0.26 -6.14 20.34
CA ILE A 139 1.66 -5.67 20.35
C ILE A 139 2.59 -6.55 19.50
N PRO A 140 2.69 -7.88 19.72
CA PRO A 140 3.52 -8.73 18.87
C PRO A 140 3.02 -8.80 17.43
N GLY A 141 1.71 -8.65 17.17
CA GLY A 141 1.19 -8.45 15.83
C GLY A 141 1.82 -7.25 15.11
N ILE A 142 1.84 -6.09 15.76
CA ILE A 142 2.48 -4.87 15.24
C ILE A 142 3.98 -5.08 15.01
N ILE A 143 4.67 -5.74 15.94
CA ILE A 143 6.11 -6.04 15.81
C ILE A 143 6.36 -6.92 14.57
N ILE A 144 5.53 -7.94 14.33
CA ILE A 144 5.64 -8.81 13.16
C ILE A 144 5.36 -8.01 11.88
N SER A 145 4.33 -7.16 11.87
CA SER A 145 4.02 -6.33 10.70
C SER A 145 5.22 -5.48 10.31
N ILE A 146 5.85 -4.80 11.26
CA ILE A 146 7.02 -3.96 11.01
C ILE A 146 8.22 -4.80 10.59
N ALA A 147 8.43 -5.94 11.24
CA ALA A 147 9.53 -6.84 10.92
C ALA A 147 9.44 -7.41 9.49
N LEU A 148 8.23 -7.55 8.96
CA LEU A 148 7.96 -8.09 7.63
C LEU A 148 7.65 -7.02 6.57
N PHE A 149 7.43 -5.76 6.98
CA PHE A 149 7.04 -4.68 6.08
C PHE A 149 8.08 -4.41 4.98
N LEU A 150 9.38 -4.62 5.26
CA LEU A 150 10.46 -4.48 4.28
C LEU A 150 10.52 -5.63 3.26
N SER A 151 9.84 -6.75 3.51
CA SER A 151 9.89 -7.91 2.63
C SER A 151 9.34 -7.60 1.24
N THR A 152 8.25 -6.83 1.17
CA THR A 152 7.66 -6.40 -0.11
C THR A 152 8.59 -5.47 -0.89
N TYR A 153 9.34 -4.61 -0.19
CA TYR A 153 10.40 -3.79 -0.79
C TYR A 153 11.53 -4.63 -1.38
N TYR A 154 12.05 -5.60 -0.62
CA TYR A 154 13.15 -6.46 -1.07
C TYR A 154 12.78 -7.32 -2.28
N VAL A 155 11.57 -7.88 -2.31
CA VAL A 155 11.06 -8.59 -3.50
C VAL A 155 10.95 -7.64 -4.69
N ALA A 156 10.36 -6.46 -4.49
CA ALA A 156 10.06 -5.54 -5.57
C ALA A 156 11.32 -4.94 -6.22
N THR A 157 12.42 -4.79 -5.48
CA THR A 157 13.56 -3.95 -5.91
C THR A 157 14.88 -4.69 -6.03
N ARG A 158 15.08 -5.76 -5.25
CA ARG A 158 16.38 -6.46 -5.17
C ARG A 158 16.36 -7.83 -5.84
N ASP A 159 15.28 -8.16 -6.56
CA ASP A 159 15.05 -9.47 -7.21
C ASP A 159 15.32 -10.65 -6.26
N LYS A 160 14.95 -10.45 -4.98
CA LYS A 160 15.18 -11.42 -3.92
C LYS A 160 14.06 -12.44 -3.91
N GLY A 161 14.43 -13.70 -3.72
CA GLY A 161 13.45 -14.78 -3.57
C GLY A 161 12.52 -14.54 -2.38
N ILE A 162 11.38 -15.24 -2.35
CA ILE A 162 10.33 -15.10 -1.32
C ILE A 162 10.92 -15.22 0.10
N ILE A 163 11.65 -16.31 0.35
CA ILE A 163 12.24 -16.60 1.67
C ILE A 163 13.37 -15.63 2.02
N GLU A 164 14.22 -15.31 1.05
CA GLU A 164 15.36 -14.41 1.25
C GLU A 164 14.88 -13.00 1.63
N SER A 165 13.82 -12.51 0.98
CA SER A 165 13.22 -11.21 1.28
C SER A 165 12.65 -11.13 2.70
N LEU A 166 11.96 -12.19 3.15
CA LEU A 166 11.42 -12.28 4.51
C LEU A 166 12.55 -12.31 5.56
N LYS A 167 13.62 -13.09 5.31
CA LYS A 167 14.78 -13.18 6.20
C LYS A 167 15.51 -11.84 6.31
N LEU A 168 15.80 -11.21 5.18
CA LEU A 168 16.47 -9.90 5.13
C LEU A 168 15.66 -8.82 5.85
N SER A 169 14.34 -8.80 5.65
CA SER A 169 13.42 -7.90 6.36
C SER A 169 13.53 -8.08 7.88
N TYR A 170 13.49 -9.32 8.35
CA TYR A 170 13.57 -9.63 9.78
C TYR A 170 14.94 -9.28 10.39
N GLU A 171 16.03 -9.63 9.70
CA GLU A 171 17.39 -9.35 10.17
C GLU A 171 17.66 -7.84 10.30
N LYS A 172 17.24 -7.06 9.30
CA LYS A 172 17.42 -5.60 9.29
C LYS A 172 16.57 -4.88 10.35
N THR A 173 15.49 -5.50 10.82
CA THR A 173 14.59 -4.93 11.84
C THR A 173 14.90 -5.41 13.26
N LYS A 174 15.58 -6.56 13.44
CA LYS A 174 15.81 -7.20 14.75
C LYS A 174 16.46 -6.29 15.81
N GLY A 175 17.42 -5.45 15.41
CA GLY A 175 18.17 -4.56 16.31
C GLY A 175 17.56 -3.18 16.54
N GLU A 176 16.56 -2.78 15.73
CA GLU A 176 16.05 -1.40 15.70
C GLU A 176 14.52 -1.34 15.81
N LYS A 177 13.90 -2.40 16.35
CA LYS A 177 12.43 -2.53 16.40
C LYS A 177 11.78 -1.28 16.98
N MET A 178 12.29 -0.76 18.09
CA MET A 178 11.72 0.44 18.74
C MET A 178 11.93 1.72 17.92
N SER A 179 13.07 1.88 17.26
CA SER A 179 13.32 3.05 16.40
C SER A 179 12.50 3.03 15.10
N LEU A 180 11.99 1.87 14.70
CA LEU A 180 11.09 1.70 13.55
C LEU A 180 9.61 1.72 13.94
N ILE A 181 9.28 1.17 15.12
CA ILE A 181 7.91 1.14 15.65
C ILE A 181 7.37 2.55 15.83
N ILE A 182 8.12 3.43 16.48
CA ILE A 182 7.65 4.79 16.77
C ILE A 182 7.24 5.54 15.49
N PRO A 183 8.12 5.72 14.47
CA PRO A 183 7.72 6.44 13.26
C PRO A 183 6.60 5.71 12.50
N PHE A 184 6.64 4.38 12.40
CA PHE A 184 5.58 3.61 11.75
C PHE A 184 4.23 3.86 12.42
N LEU A 185 4.16 3.72 13.74
CA LEU A 185 2.93 3.90 14.51
C LEU A 185 2.43 5.35 14.43
N SER A 186 3.32 6.34 14.54
CA SER A 186 2.95 7.76 14.44
C SER A 186 2.36 8.09 13.07
N ILE A 187 2.98 7.61 11.98
CA ILE A 187 2.46 7.81 10.63
C ILE A 187 1.12 7.10 10.46
N SER A 188 1.01 5.85 10.92
CA SER A 188 -0.24 5.10 10.84
C SER A 188 -1.36 5.80 11.58
N PHE A 189 -1.08 6.38 12.76
CA PHE A 189 -2.07 7.10 13.56
C PHE A 189 -2.49 8.41 12.89
N VAL A 190 -1.53 9.21 12.41
CA VAL A 190 -1.78 10.48 11.70
C VAL A 190 -2.64 10.26 10.46
N LEU A 191 -2.47 9.15 9.76
CA LEU A 191 -3.27 8.80 8.59
C LEU A 191 -4.62 8.19 8.97
N MET A 192 -4.66 7.29 9.96
CA MET A 192 -5.91 6.63 10.36
C MET A 192 -6.95 7.61 10.90
N VAL A 193 -6.58 8.55 11.77
CA VAL A 193 -7.56 9.40 12.47
C VAL A 193 -8.42 10.23 11.48
N PRO A 194 -7.86 10.98 10.52
CA PRO A 194 -8.65 11.69 9.51
C PRO A 194 -9.52 10.77 8.67
N TYR A 195 -9.00 9.59 8.32
CA TYR A 195 -9.75 8.60 7.54
C TYR A 195 -10.95 8.05 8.31
N TRP A 196 -10.80 7.75 9.60
CA TRP A 196 -11.92 7.32 10.44
C TRP A 196 -12.98 8.40 10.60
N ILE A 197 -12.58 9.66 10.80
CA ILE A 197 -13.50 10.81 10.86
C ILE A 197 -14.25 10.97 9.53
N PHE A 198 -13.53 10.90 8.41
CA PHE A 198 -14.12 11.01 7.08
C PHE A 198 -15.10 9.86 6.79
N LYS A 199 -14.70 8.61 7.10
CA LYS A 199 -15.54 7.43 6.95
C LYS A 199 -16.80 7.52 7.82
N PHE A 200 -16.65 7.95 9.08
CA PHE A 200 -17.75 8.16 10.00
C PHE A 200 -18.74 9.19 9.44
N SER A 201 -18.25 10.33 8.96
CA SER A 201 -19.07 11.34 8.29
C SER A 201 -19.84 10.74 7.10
N LEU A 202 -19.15 10.06 6.17
CA LEU A 202 -19.77 9.43 5.01
C LEU A 202 -20.92 8.47 5.37
N THR A 203 -20.73 7.67 6.42
CA THR A 203 -21.77 6.74 6.89
C THR A 203 -22.99 7.43 7.50
N HIS A 204 -22.85 8.60 8.13
CA HIS A 204 -23.96 9.30 8.78
C HIS A 204 -24.77 10.16 7.80
N PHE A 205 -24.15 10.64 6.72
CA PHE A 205 -24.83 11.42 5.69
C PHE A 205 -25.49 10.55 4.60
N ASN A 206 -25.59 9.23 4.79
CA ASN A 206 -26.10 8.27 3.79
C ASN A 206 -25.42 8.43 2.41
N ILE A 207 -24.15 8.81 2.42
CA ILE A 207 -23.38 8.98 1.19
C ILE A 207 -23.09 7.57 0.65
N GLY A 208 -23.49 7.30 -0.60
CA GLY A 208 -23.62 5.95 -1.14
C GLY A 208 -22.38 5.06 -0.98
N LEU A 209 -22.60 3.74 -0.86
CA LEU A 209 -21.55 2.73 -0.63
C LEU A 209 -20.35 2.80 -1.60
N ILE A 210 -20.55 3.35 -2.80
CA ILE A 210 -19.50 3.57 -3.81
C ILE A 210 -18.52 4.68 -3.39
N LEU A 211 -19.01 5.76 -2.77
CA LEU A 211 -18.13 6.83 -2.27
C LEU A 211 -17.37 6.35 -1.03
N LEU A 212 -18.00 5.51 -0.20
CA LEU A 212 -17.34 4.85 0.92
C LEU A 212 -16.21 3.94 0.43
N SER A 213 -16.43 3.12 -0.59
CA SER A 213 -15.38 2.26 -1.14
C SER A 213 -14.25 3.06 -1.79
N LEU A 214 -14.55 4.09 -2.58
CA LEU A 214 -13.54 4.97 -3.17
C LEU A 214 -12.66 5.63 -2.10
N SER A 215 -13.24 6.02 -0.96
CA SER A 215 -12.47 6.59 0.16
C SER A 215 -11.47 5.59 0.78
N ILE A 216 -11.84 4.30 0.85
CA ILE A 216 -10.94 3.22 1.31
C ILE A 216 -9.74 3.11 0.38
N TYR A 217 -9.98 3.12 -0.94
CA TYR A 217 -8.91 3.02 -1.93
C TYR A 217 -7.99 4.24 -1.90
N LEU A 218 -8.55 5.45 -1.89
CA LEU A 218 -7.80 6.70 -1.71
C LEU A 218 -6.86 6.61 -0.52
N PHE A 219 -7.41 6.20 0.63
CA PHE A 219 -6.65 6.06 1.86
C PHE A 219 -5.54 5.01 1.74
N SER A 220 -5.86 3.82 1.21
CA SER A 220 -4.88 2.73 1.05
C SER A 220 -3.69 3.14 0.19
N ILE A 221 -3.93 3.95 -0.86
CA ILE A 221 -2.90 4.43 -1.78
C ILE A 221 -2.01 5.46 -1.07
N LEU A 222 -2.63 6.47 -0.44
CA LEU A 222 -1.89 7.50 0.29
C LEU A 222 -1.06 6.87 1.42
N TYR A 223 -1.66 5.93 2.15
CA TYR A 223 -0.98 5.18 3.19
C TYR A 223 0.21 4.40 2.66
N THR A 224 0.02 3.64 1.57
CA THR A 224 1.09 2.82 0.98
C THR A 224 2.21 3.69 0.42
N ASN A 225 1.89 4.80 -0.25
CA ASN A 225 2.88 5.73 -0.80
C ASN A 225 3.69 6.41 0.31
N ILE A 226 3.03 6.91 1.36
CA ILE A 226 3.71 7.59 2.47
C ILE A 226 4.57 6.58 3.24
N CYS A 227 4.04 5.39 3.53
CA CYS A 227 4.80 4.37 4.25
C CYS A 227 5.97 3.84 3.40
N SER A 228 5.80 3.63 2.11
CA SER A 228 6.88 3.14 1.24
C SER A 228 8.01 4.16 1.14
N ILE A 229 7.72 5.46 0.93
CA ILE A 229 8.72 6.51 0.87
C ILE A 229 9.47 6.64 2.21
N ASN A 230 8.74 6.70 3.33
CA ASN A 230 9.34 6.84 4.67
C ASN A 230 10.26 5.66 5.00
N LEU A 231 9.82 4.45 4.68
CA LEU A 231 10.58 3.25 4.94
C LEU A 231 11.82 3.16 4.05
N GLN A 232 11.69 3.48 2.76
CA GLN A 232 12.82 3.51 1.83
C GLN A 232 13.84 4.59 2.20
N TYR A 233 13.38 5.76 2.62
CA TYR A 233 14.24 6.82 3.14
C TYR A 233 15.00 6.37 4.37
N PHE A 234 14.33 5.66 5.29
CA PHE A 234 14.98 5.06 6.46
C PHE A 234 16.06 4.04 6.08
N ILE A 235 15.80 3.17 5.09
CA ILE A 235 16.80 2.20 4.58
C ILE A 235 17.97 2.92 3.93
N ALA A 236 17.70 3.84 3.00
CA ALA A 236 18.72 4.57 2.23
C ALA A 236 19.67 5.35 3.15
N ASN A 237 19.15 5.93 4.23
CA ASN A 237 19.95 6.66 5.20
C ASN A 237 20.74 5.73 6.15
N LYS A 238 20.34 4.46 6.28
CA LYS A 238 21.03 3.45 7.10
C LYS A 238 22.06 2.63 6.30
N GLU A 239 21.91 2.50 5.00
CA GLU A 239 22.87 1.83 4.08
C GLU A 239 24.08 2.72 3.69
N ASP A 240 24.30 3.84 4.39
CA ASP A 240 25.45 4.74 4.21
C ASP A 240 25.64 5.29 2.78
N LYS A 241 24.56 5.78 2.18
CA LYS A 241 24.62 6.72 1.04
C LYS A 241 24.62 8.18 1.51
N ARG A 242 25.31 8.52 2.62
CA ARG A 242 25.37 9.90 3.15
C ARG A 242 25.94 10.91 2.14
N GLU A 243 26.85 10.48 1.25
CA GLU A 243 27.44 11.36 0.24
C GLU A 243 26.51 11.64 -0.95
N GLU A 244 25.61 10.71 -1.31
CA GLU A 244 24.63 10.96 -2.37
C GLU A 244 23.49 11.85 -1.87
N ILE A 245 22.97 11.63 -0.65
CA ILE A 245 21.81 12.38 -0.12
C ILE A 245 22.14 13.87 0.11
N ASN A 246 23.37 14.21 0.49
CA ASN A 246 23.81 15.60 0.64
C ASN A 246 23.91 16.36 -0.70
N ASN A 247 23.95 15.65 -1.84
CA ASN A 247 23.83 16.24 -3.17
C ASN A 247 22.37 16.33 -3.66
N PHE A 248 21.42 15.70 -2.97
CA PHE A 248 20.00 15.69 -3.35
C PHE A 248 19.11 16.67 -2.56
N VAL A 249 19.62 17.22 -1.46
CA VAL A 249 19.04 18.42 -0.83
C VAL A 249 19.77 19.63 -1.40
N PRO A 250 19.10 20.57 -2.10
CA PRO A 250 19.76 21.78 -2.54
C PRO A 250 20.39 22.47 -1.32
N LYS A 251 21.67 22.85 -1.44
CA LYS A 251 22.45 23.52 -0.38
C LYS A 251 21.81 24.81 0.15
N GLU A 252 20.74 25.29 -0.48
CA GLU A 252 19.93 26.42 -0.08
C GLU A 252 19.01 26.15 1.13
N LEU A 253 18.95 24.91 1.64
CA LEU A 253 18.12 24.50 2.78
C LEU A 253 18.90 23.96 3.99
N ILE A 254 20.21 24.22 4.04
CA ILE A 254 21.08 24.08 5.23
C ILE A 254 21.45 25.48 5.70
#